data_AF-R3KMM3-F1
#
_entry.id   AF-R3KMM3-F1
#
_cell.length_a   1.000
_cell.length_b   1.000
_cell.length_c   1.000
_cell.angle_alpha   90.00
_cell.angle_beta   90.00
_cell.angle_gamma   90.00
#
_symmetry.space_group_name_H-M   'P 1'
#
loop_
_entity.id
_entity.type
_entity.pdbx_description
1 polymer ?
#
loop_
_entity_poly.entity_id
_entity_poly.type
_entity_poly.pdbx_seq_one_letter_code
_entity_poly.pdbx_strand_id
1 'polypeptide(L)'
;MDTLFVNNRAIDSEELVDIITQSNGIYEKTLIKLLQCNRISLEARLKTLKKNKIISKGKSNKHFYYVSNYDLKHMKDLDLQAMVVQYLVSIGLYTNKIQVIDSLDKNKQLYLSVFASGKYNYKNDEAIKKLANKRFNQLSSEEGRKYFSQFIINELTKLPIRVASFSDMLQERYYTTSLDTIDVLSIPTKEFVPAIQSNLADVSFRNLENNSNIIRNDILIYLNDSNKLCYFTKEKNQYKLQVIHSVVDFFYYLTLHQNSKDAIYISNDKTEYDNADNLYFQSYLNKEKYNTVQLKKDKQKPQP
;
A
#
# COMPACT_ATOMS: atom_id res chain seq x y z
N MET A 1 -8.00 -3.49 -18.89
CA MET A 1 -7.11 -2.31 -18.94
C MET A 1 -7.12 -1.75 -17.54
N ASP A 2 -6.11 -2.09 -16.74
CA ASP A 2 -6.01 -1.58 -15.38
C ASP A 2 -5.48 -0.17 -15.46
N THR A 3 -6.36 0.81 -15.28
CA THR A 3 -5.99 2.21 -15.13
C THR A 3 -5.16 2.31 -13.86
N LEU A 4 -3.83 2.36 -14.01
CA LEU A 4 -2.94 2.82 -12.95
C LEU A 4 -3.48 4.17 -12.48
N PHE A 5 -3.84 4.29 -11.22
CA PHE A 5 -4.31 5.53 -10.60
C PHE A 5 -3.10 6.47 -10.39
N VAL A 6 -2.52 6.91 -11.50
CA VAL A 6 -1.38 7.80 -11.52
C VAL A 6 -1.88 9.22 -11.26
N ASN A 7 -1.18 9.96 -10.38
CA ASN A 7 -1.45 11.34 -10.00
C ASN A 7 -2.51 11.56 -8.91
N ASN A 8 -2.61 10.72 -7.90
CA ASN A 8 -3.51 10.94 -6.76
C ASN A 8 -2.87 11.70 -5.60
N ARG A 9 -1.56 11.64 -5.45
CA ARG A 9 -0.85 12.23 -4.30
C ARG A 9 0.23 13.21 -4.76
N ALA A 10 0.31 14.34 -4.09
CA ALA A 10 1.40 15.30 -4.28
C ALA A 10 2.71 14.68 -3.77
N ILE A 11 3.83 15.07 -4.37
CA ILE A 11 5.12 14.52 -3.96
C ILE A 11 5.59 15.28 -2.71
N ASP A 12 6.11 14.56 -1.73
CA ASP A 12 6.96 15.10 -0.67
C ASP A 12 8.43 14.93 -1.10
N SER A 13 9.21 16.01 -1.02
CA SER A 13 10.60 15.99 -1.49
C SER A 13 11.53 15.23 -0.54
N GLU A 14 11.28 15.29 0.78
CA GLU A 14 12.09 14.57 1.76
C GLU A 14 11.84 13.07 1.63
N GLU A 15 10.57 12.66 1.57
CA GLU A 15 10.18 11.27 1.31
C GLU A 15 10.75 10.74 -0.02
N LEU A 16 10.72 11.54 -1.09
CA LEU A 16 11.31 11.15 -2.38
C LEU A 16 12.82 10.89 -2.26
N VAL A 17 13.55 11.75 -1.54
CA VAL A 17 15.00 11.60 -1.35
C VAL A 17 15.29 10.36 -0.50
N ASP A 18 14.54 10.15 0.57
CA ASP A 18 14.67 8.97 1.44
C ASP A 18 14.45 7.68 0.66
N ILE A 19 13.37 7.59 -0.13
CA ILE A 19 13.09 6.42 -0.97
C ILE A 19 14.25 6.13 -1.90
N ILE A 20 14.73 7.12 -2.67
CA ILE A 20 15.82 6.90 -3.63
C ILE A 20 17.10 6.46 -2.91
N THR A 21 17.39 7.08 -1.77
CA THR A 21 18.60 6.82 -0.99
C THR A 21 18.60 5.42 -0.42
N GLN A 22 17.48 4.98 0.15
CA GLN A 22 17.35 3.68 0.81
C GLN A 22 17.09 2.52 -0.15
N SER A 23 16.60 2.78 -1.37
CA SER A 23 16.41 1.76 -2.40
C SER A 23 17.71 1.21 -2.98
N ASN A 24 18.83 1.96 -2.90
CA ASN A 24 20.08 1.69 -3.63
C ASN A 24 19.93 1.55 -5.16
N GLY A 25 18.76 1.91 -5.70
CA GLY A 25 18.40 1.76 -7.09
C GLY A 25 16.90 1.60 -7.25
N ILE A 26 16.26 2.54 -7.95
CA ILE A 26 14.83 2.50 -8.18
C ILE A 26 14.47 3.01 -9.57
N TYR A 27 13.54 2.32 -10.24
CA TYR A 27 13.05 2.79 -11.54
C TYR A 27 12.19 4.03 -11.37
N GLU A 28 12.25 4.93 -12.36
CA GLU A 28 11.34 6.09 -12.41
C GLU A 28 9.87 5.67 -12.39
N LYS A 29 9.51 4.58 -13.11
CA LYS A 29 8.16 4.01 -13.10
C LYS A 29 7.73 3.52 -11.71
N THR A 30 8.66 3.03 -10.91
CA THR A 30 8.39 2.51 -9.57
C THR A 30 8.13 3.67 -8.63
N LEU A 31 8.89 4.77 -8.73
CA LEU A 31 8.61 6.01 -8.00
C LEU A 31 7.22 6.57 -8.32
N ILE A 32 6.81 6.55 -9.59
CA ILE A 32 5.47 6.98 -10.00
C ILE A 32 4.38 6.15 -9.30
N LYS A 33 4.56 4.82 -9.23
CA LYS A 33 3.62 3.91 -8.56
C LYS A 33 3.61 4.10 -7.04
N LEU A 34 4.76 4.21 -6.40
CA LEU A 34 4.85 4.40 -4.95
C LEU A 34 4.22 5.72 -4.54
N LEU A 35 4.69 6.82 -5.14
CA LEU A 35 4.27 8.17 -4.79
C LEU A 35 2.90 8.53 -5.39
N GLN A 36 2.32 7.67 -6.22
CA GLN A 36 1.05 7.88 -6.94
C GLN A 36 1.00 9.26 -7.62
N CYS A 37 2.12 9.71 -8.18
CA CYS A 37 2.28 11.11 -8.59
C CYS A 37 2.26 11.28 -10.11
N ASN A 38 2.10 12.52 -10.58
CA ASN A 38 2.28 12.83 -11.99
C ASN A 38 3.73 12.65 -12.45
N ARG A 39 3.93 12.06 -13.62
CA ARG A 39 5.26 11.88 -14.23
C ARG A 39 6.01 13.20 -14.45
N ILE A 40 5.36 14.23 -14.99
CA ILE A 40 5.98 15.53 -15.27
C ILE A 40 6.45 16.19 -13.97
N SER A 41 5.60 16.17 -12.93
CA SER A 41 5.94 16.71 -11.61
C SER A 41 7.12 15.97 -10.98
N LEU A 42 7.16 14.64 -11.13
CA LEU A 42 8.27 13.81 -10.66
C LEU A 42 9.56 14.13 -11.42
N GLU A 43 9.53 14.15 -12.75
CA GLU A 43 10.68 14.45 -13.61
C GLU A 43 11.30 15.82 -13.26
N ALA A 44 10.47 16.84 -13.01
CA ALA A 44 10.92 18.17 -12.61
C ALA A 44 11.70 18.13 -11.28
N ARG A 45 11.19 17.43 -10.26
CA ARG A 45 11.85 17.28 -8.97
C ARG A 45 13.16 16.49 -9.08
N LEU A 46 13.13 15.37 -9.80
CA LEU A 46 14.31 14.54 -10.05
C LEU A 46 15.41 15.32 -10.79
N LYS A 47 15.05 16.21 -11.72
CA LYS A 47 16.00 17.10 -12.41
C LYS A 47 16.67 18.07 -11.43
N THR A 48 15.92 18.65 -10.50
CA THR A 48 16.45 19.52 -9.44
C THR A 48 17.40 18.77 -8.51
N LEU A 49 16.99 17.60 -8.02
CA LEU A 49 17.83 16.76 -7.15
C LEU A 49 19.14 16.35 -7.83
N LYS A 50 19.08 15.97 -9.12
CA LYS A 50 20.27 15.67 -9.93
C LYS A 50 21.17 16.90 -10.10
N LYS A 51 20.61 18.07 -10.41
CA LYS A 51 21.39 19.32 -10.57
C LYS A 51 22.17 19.64 -9.29
N ASN A 52 21.57 19.38 -8.15
CA ASN A 52 22.17 19.58 -6.83
C ASN A 52 23.07 18.41 -6.39
N LYS A 53 23.31 17.41 -7.25
CA LYS A 53 24.16 16.23 -6.99
C LYS A 53 23.70 15.38 -5.79
N ILE A 54 22.41 15.41 -5.45
CA ILE A 54 21.83 14.58 -4.38
C ILE A 54 21.63 13.15 -4.88
N ILE A 55 21.28 12.99 -6.16
CA ILE A 55 21.02 11.69 -6.79
C ILE A 55 21.72 11.59 -8.15
N SER A 56 21.98 10.36 -8.58
CA SER A 56 22.46 10.05 -9.93
C SER A 56 21.36 9.39 -10.76
N LYS A 57 21.34 9.67 -12.07
CA LYS A 57 20.42 9.07 -13.04
C LYS A 57 21.18 8.12 -13.93
N GLY A 58 20.72 6.87 -14.02
CA GLY A 58 21.21 5.89 -14.98
C GLY A 58 20.12 5.44 -15.95
N LYS A 59 20.53 4.66 -16.93
CA LYS A 59 19.64 4.01 -17.90
C LYS A 59 20.05 2.55 -18.03
N SER A 60 19.09 1.64 -17.91
CA SER A 60 19.28 0.23 -18.19
C SER A 60 18.20 -0.20 -19.18
N ASN A 61 18.62 -0.72 -20.34
CA ASN A 61 17.75 -0.97 -21.49
C ASN A 61 16.91 0.26 -21.86
N LYS A 62 15.57 0.14 -21.81
CA LYS A 62 14.62 1.22 -22.10
C LYS A 62 14.16 2.00 -20.86
N HIS A 63 14.68 1.67 -19.66
CA HIS A 63 14.19 2.23 -18.40
C HIS A 63 15.22 3.16 -17.74
N PHE A 64 14.73 4.28 -17.22
CA PHE A 64 15.51 5.18 -16.37
C PHE A 64 15.43 4.75 -14.92
N TYR A 65 16.55 4.93 -14.21
CA TYR A 65 16.66 4.65 -12.79
C TYR A 65 17.44 5.72 -12.05
N TYR A 66 17.21 5.80 -10.74
CA TYR A 66 17.84 6.74 -9.85
C TYR A 66 18.51 6.00 -8.70
N VAL A 67 19.72 6.43 -8.37
CA VAL A 67 20.58 5.80 -7.36
C VAL A 67 21.28 6.88 -6.53
N SER A 68 21.45 6.61 -5.23
CA SER A 68 22.45 7.24 -4.37
C SER A 68 23.77 6.46 -4.44
N ASN A 69 23.68 5.13 -4.35
CA ASN A 69 24.77 4.15 -4.46
C ASN A 69 24.42 3.09 -5.54
N TYR A 70 25.42 2.53 -6.23
CA TYR A 70 25.19 1.57 -7.33
C TYR A 70 24.86 0.15 -6.82
N ASP A 71 23.58 -0.19 -6.65
CA ASP A 71 23.11 -1.58 -6.47
C ASP A 71 21.71 -1.81 -7.07
N LEU A 72 21.66 -2.47 -8.23
CA LEU A 72 20.42 -2.65 -8.99
C LEU A 72 19.67 -3.95 -8.66
N LYS A 73 20.12 -4.73 -7.65
CA LYS A 73 19.60 -6.07 -7.34
C LYS A 73 18.09 -6.04 -7.03
N HIS A 74 17.64 -5.05 -6.26
CA HIS A 74 16.30 -5.02 -5.67
C HIS A 74 15.25 -4.26 -6.49
N MET A 75 15.61 -3.75 -7.67
CA MET A 75 14.72 -2.89 -8.46
C MET A 75 13.44 -3.59 -8.92
N LYS A 76 13.51 -4.87 -9.27
CA LYS A 76 12.35 -5.65 -9.71
C LYS A 76 11.40 -5.92 -8.55
N ASP A 77 11.96 -6.25 -7.40
CA ASP A 77 11.24 -6.50 -6.15
C ASP A 77 10.49 -5.25 -5.69
N LEU A 78 11.17 -4.09 -5.69
CA LEU A 78 10.52 -2.81 -5.40
C LEU A 78 9.42 -2.46 -6.41
N ASP A 79 9.58 -2.80 -7.69
CA ASP A 79 8.53 -2.59 -8.70
C ASP A 79 7.29 -3.46 -8.46
N LEU A 80 7.49 -4.69 -7.94
CA LEU A 80 6.42 -5.61 -7.54
C LEU A 80 5.72 -5.11 -6.27
N GLN A 81 6.48 -4.72 -5.24
CA GLN A 81 5.95 -4.15 -4.00
C GLN A 81 5.15 -2.87 -4.25
N ALA A 82 5.58 -2.03 -5.20
CA ALA A 82 4.88 -0.80 -5.57
C ALA A 82 3.48 -1.03 -6.16
N MET A 83 3.20 -2.23 -6.68
CA MET A 83 1.85 -2.59 -7.15
C MET A 83 0.87 -2.74 -5.98
N VAL A 84 1.35 -3.15 -4.80
CA VAL A 84 0.54 -3.19 -3.58
C VAL A 84 0.05 -1.78 -3.22
N VAL A 85 0.93 -0.78 -3.29
CA VAL A 85 0.57 0.62 -3.01
C VAL A 85 -0.54 1.09 -3.95
N GLN A 86 -0.44 0.78 -5.24
CA GLN A 86 -1.48 1.11 -6.22
C GLN A 86 -2.82 0.42 -5.90
N TYR A 87 -2.76 -0.85 -5.48
CA TYR A 87 -3.95 -1.61 -5.14
C TYR A 87 -4.65 -1.08 -3.89
N LEU A 88 -3.89 -0.79 -2.82
CA LEU A 88 -4.43 -0.23 -1.57
C LEU A 88 -5.24 1.04 -1.85
N VAL A 89 -4.71 1.94 -2.67
CA VAL A 89 -5.39 3.18 -3.05
C VAL A 89 -6.67 2.89 -3.83
N SER A 90 -6.63 1.91 -4.74
CA SER A 90 -7.82 1.52 -5.52
C SER A 90 -8.97 0.99 -4.67
N ILE A 91 -8.68 0.44 -3.49
CA ILE A 91 -9.69 -0.05 -2.56
C ILE A 91 -10.06 0.95 -1.46
N GLY A 92 -9.46 2.16 -1.45
CA GLY A 92 -9.76 3.22 -0.49
C GLY A 92 -8.84 3.28 0.74
N LEU A 93 -7.65 2.68 0.66
CA LEU A 93 -6.57 2.81 1.63
C LEU A 93 -5.45 3.69 1.07
N TYR A 94 -5.32 4.89 1.58
CA TYR A 94 -4.38 5.90 1.10
C TYR A 94 -3.07 5.84 1.87
N THR A 95 -1.96 6.19 1.24
CA THR A 95 -0.64 6.21 1.88
C THR A 95 -0.33 7.60 2.41
N ASN A 96 -0.15 7.72 3.73
CA ASN A 96 0.34 8.93 4.36
C ASN A 96 1.86 9.07 4.16
N LYS A 97 2.61 8.01 4.47
CA LYS A 97 4.08 7.97 4.37
C LYS A 97 4.56 6.63 3.81
N ILE A 98 5.60 6.67 3.00
CA ILE A 98 6.26 5.51 2.40
C ILE A 98 7.75 5.56 2.75
N GLN A 99 8.28 4.44 3.23
CA GLN A 99 9.70 4.26 3.50
C GLN A 99 10.17 2.96 2.87
N VAL A 100 11.41 2.97 2.40
CA VAL A 100 12.13 1.74 2.01
C VAL A 100 13.01 1.36 3.19
N ILE A 101 12.85 0.13 3.66
CA ILE A 101 13.61 -0.42 4.79
C ILE A 101 14.32 -1.70 4.37
N ASP A 102 15.36 -2.07 5.11
CA ASP A 102 16.01 -3.36 4.98
C ASP A 102 15.32 -4.41 5.85
N SER A 103 15.10 -5.60 5.30
CA SER A 103 14.82 -6.79 6.09
C SER A 103 16.08 -7.22 6.86
N LEU A 104 15.92 -8.19 7.78
CA LEU A 104 17.05 -8.79 8.49
C LEU A 104 18.09 -9.36 7.51
N ASP A 105 17.64 -9.99 6.43
CA ASP A 105 18.50 -10.55 5.36
C ASP A 105 18.90 -9.51 4.27
N LYS A 106 18.77 -8.21 4.57
CA LYS A 106 19.12 -7.08 3.69
C LYS A 106 18.35 -7.04 2.35
N ASN A 107 17.18 -7.68 2.27
CA ASN A 107 16.27 -7.47 1.16
C ASN A 107 15.46 -6.19 1.39
N LYS A 108 15.18 -5.45 0.32
CA LYS A 108 14.39 -4.22 0.42
C LYS A 108 12.91 -4.52 0.61
N GLN A 109 12.28 -3.84 1.56
CA GLN A 109 10.85 -3.89 1.87
C GLN A 109 10.29 -2.47 1.92
N LEU A 110 8.98 -2.33 1.75
CA LEU A 110 8.28 -1.07 2.01
C LEU A 110 7.68 -1.08 3.42
N TYR A 111 7.85 0.02 4.12
CA TYR A 111 7.05 0.36 5.29
C TYR A 111 6.10 1.50 4.92
N LEU A 112 4.81 1.24 5.04
CA LEU A 112 3.75 2.15 4.67
C LEU A 112 3.00 2.58 5.92
N SER A 113 2.86 3.88 6.16
CA SER A 113 1.80 4.40 7.01
C SER A 113 0.60 4.65 6.11
N VAL A 114 -0.47 3.89 6.30
CA VAL A 114 -1.71 4.02 5.52
C VAL A 114 -2.84 4.55 6.36
N PHE A 115 -3.82 5.14 5.70
CA PHE A 115 -5.02 5.65 6.34
C PHE A 115 -6.27 5.44 5.48
N ALA A 116 -7.41 5.42 6.14
CA ALA A 116 -8.72 5.43 5.52
C ALA A 116 -9.73 6.11 6.45
N SER A 117 -10.87 6.53 5.89
CA SER A 117 -12.00 7.03 6.68
C SER A 117 -13.18 6.11 6.48
N GLY A 118 -13.67 5.49 7.55
CA GLY A 118 -14.93 4.73 7.51
C GLY A 118 -16.06 5.63 7.05
N LYS A 119 -16.22 6.76 7.74
CA LYS A 119 -17.32 7.69 7.51
C LYS A 119 -17.33 8.28 6.10
N TYR A 120 -16.19 8.70 5.55
CA TYR A 120 -16.13 9.23 4.18
C TYR A 120 -16.51 8.17 3.14
N ASN A 121 -16.00 6.94 3.30
CA ASN A 121 -16.31 5.83 2.41
C ASN A 121 -17.77 5.38 2.53
N TYR A 122 -18.38 5.45 3.71
CA TYR A 122 -19.77 5.02 3.95
C TYR A 122 -20.84 6.04 3.59
N LYS A 123 -20.57 7.32 3.84
CA LYS A 123 -21.60 8.36 3.70
C LYS A 123 -22.10 8.49 2.27
N ASN A 124 -21.26 8.16 1.29
CA ASN A 124 -21.46 8.52 -0.10
C ASN A 124 -21.82 7.33 -1.02
N ASP A 125 -21.84 6.08 -0.53
CA ASP A 125 -22.02 4.89 -1.38
C ASP A 125 -22.95 3.83 -0.73
N GLU A 126 -24.10 3.59 -1.36
CA GLU A 126 -25.11 2.63 -0.90
C GLU A 126 -24.70 1.16 -1.09
N ALA A 127 -23.88 0.87 -2.10
CA ALA A 127 -23.34 -0.47 -2.31
C ALA A 127 -22.35 -0.83 -1.20
N ILE A 128 -21.52 0.13 -0.79
CA ILE A 128 -20.59 -0.01 0.34
C ILE A 128 -21.36 -0.26 1.65
N LYS A 129 -22.46 0.45 1.92
CA LYS A 129 -23.33 0.18 3.09
C LYS A 129 -23.97 -1.21 3.06
N LYS A 130 -24.38 -1.70 1.89
CA LYS A 130 -24.92 -3.08 1.78
C LYS A 130 -23.83 -4.11 2.06
N LEU A 131 -22.63 -3.90 1.52
CA LEU A 131 -21.48 -4.76 1.78
C LEU A 131 -21.11 -4.77 3.27
N ALA A 132 -21.10 -3.60 3.91
CA ALA A 132 -20.91 -3.43 5.34
C ALA A 132 -21.82 -4.30 6.19
N ASN A 133 -23.13 -4.16 5.97
CA ASN A 133 -24.15 -4.87 6.72
C ASN A 133 -24.00 -6.38 6.51
N LYS A 134 -23.67 -6.79 5.28
CA LYS A 134 -23.34 -8.19 4.99
C LYS A 134 -22.14 -8.67 5.82
N ARG A 135 -21.03 -7.93 5.84
CA ARG A 135 -19.83 -8.28 6.62
C ARG A 135 -20.10 -8.29 8.12
N PHE A 136 -20.82 -7.30 8.64
CA PHE A 136 -21.24 -7.22 10.04
C PHE A 136 -22.03 -8.48 10.46
N ASN A 137 -22.98 -8.91 9.63
CA ASN A 137 -23.80 -10.10 9.90
C ASN A 137 -23.04 -11.42 9.76
N GLN A 138 -21.88 -11.44 9.07
CA GLN A 138 -21.00 -12.61 8.99
C GLN A 138 -20.13 -12.80 10.24
N LEU A 139 -19.97 -11.77 11.07
CA LEU A 139 -19.25 -11.87 12.33
C LEU A 139 -20.07 -12.63 13.37
N SER A 140 -19.46 -13.64 13.99
CA SER A 140 -20.12 -14.51 14.97
C SER A 140 -20.17 -13.91 16.38
N SER A 141 -19.18 -13.09 16.76
CA SER A 141 -19.08 -12.50 18.10
C SER A 141 -19.58 -11.06 18.15
N GLU A 142 -20.16 -10.68 19.30
CA GLU A 142 -20.59 -9.30 19.55
C GLU A 142 -19.39 -8.34 19.65
N GLU A 143 -18.29 -8.78 20.25
CA GLU A 143 -17.04 -8.02 20.31
C GLU A 143 -16.49 -7.74 18.92
N GLY A 144 -16.49 -8.74 18.03
CA GLY A 144 -16.07 -8.56 16.64
C GLY A 144 -16.95 -7.56 15.91
N ARG A 145 -18.28 -7.66 16.09
CA ARG A 145 -19.24 -6.69 15.53
C ARG A 145 -19.00 -5.26 16.03
N LYS A 146 -18.76 -5.09 17.35
CA LYS A 146 -18.42 -3.79 17.95
C LYS A 146 -17.13 -3.23 17.36
N TYR A 147 -16.10 -4.05 17.24
CA TYR A 147 -14.81 -3.64 16.68
C TYR A 147 -14.93 -3.25 15.21
N PHE A 148 -15.60 -4.07 14.39
CA PHE A 148 -15.86 -3.75 12.98
C PHE A 148 -16.60 -2.42 12.81
N SER A 149 -17.64 -2.18 13.61
CA SER A 149 -18.41 -0.93 13.58
C SER A 149 -17.56 0.31 13.87
N GLN A 150 -16.50 0.21 14.68
CA GLN A 150 -15.60 1.35 14.93
C GLN A 150 -14.92 1.82 13.65
N PHE A 151 -14.46 0.90 12.80
CA PHE A 151 -13.88 1.23 11.49
C PHE A 151 -14.86 1.84 10.51
N ILE A 152 -16.16 1.65 10.73
CA ILE A 152 -17.20 2.11 9.81
C ILE A 152 -17.59 3.55 10.09
N ILE A 153 -17.68 3.91 11.38
CA ILE A 153 -18.21 5.19 11.81
C ILE A 153 -17.14 6.24 12.07
N ASN A 154 -15.87 5.85 12.11
CA ASN A 154 -14.76 6.74 12.44
C ASN A 154 -14.44 7.75 11.33
N GLU A 155 -13.79 8.84 11.72
CA GLU A 155 -13.22 9.80 10.76
C GLU A 155 -11.92 9.26 10.15
N LEU A 156 -11.11 8.55 10.94
CA LEU A 156 -9.77 8.15 10.56
C LEU A 156 -9.37 6.81 11.18
N THR A 157 -8.91 5.88 10.34
CA THR A 157 -8.10 4.72 10.71
C THR A 157 -6.69 4.96 10.18
N LYS A 158 -5.66 4.84 11.02
CA LYS A 158 -4.24 4.80 10.61
C LYS A 158 -3.66 3.45 11.02
N LEU A 159 -2.85 2.86 10.15
CA LEU A 159 -2.18 1.59 10.44
C LEU A 159 -0.88 1.47 9.63
N PRO A 160 0.09 0.73 10.15
CA PRO A 160 1.30 0.39 9.41
C PRO A 160 1.12 -0.90 8.60
N ILE A 161 1.59 -0.87 7.35
CA ILE A 161 1.67 -2.02 6.47
C ILE A 161 3.13 -2.22 6.07
N ARG A 162 3.62 -3.45 6.18
CA ARG A 162 4.92 -3.84 5.64
C ARG A 162 4.70 -4.65 4.38
N VAL A 163 5.38 -4.27 3.30
CA VAL A 163 5.28 -4.97 2.01
C VAL A 163 6.63 -5.59 1.66
N ALA A 164 6.64 -6.90 1.47
CA ALA A 164 7.78 -7.64 0.96
C ALA A 164 7.46 -8.26 -0.40
N SER A 165 8.47 -8.71 -1.11
CA SER A 165 8.33 -9.48 -2.35
C SER A 165 8.88 -10.89 -2.16
N PHE A 166 8.18 -11.86 -2.73
CA PHE A 166 8.68 -13.22 -2.90
C PHE A 166 8.56 -13.56 -4.39
N SER A 167 9.63 -13.22 -5.12
CA SER A 167 9.68 -13.23 -6.58
C SER A 167 10.51 -14.38 -7.14
N ASP A 168 11.27 -15.07 -6.30
CA ASP A 168 12.08 -16.23 -6.62
C ASP A 168 11.81 -17.35 -5.61
N MET A 169 11.37 -18.51 -6.09
CA MET A 169 11.09 -19.68 -5.26
C MET A 169 12.35 -20.26 -4.59
N LEU A 170 13.53 -19.92 -5.11
CA LEU A 170 14.83 -20.30 -4.55
C LEU A 170 15.34 -19.30 -3.50
N GLN A 171 14.67 -18.16 -3.32
CA GLN A 171 15.00 -17.19 -2.29
C GLN A 171 14.83 -17.81 -0.90
N GLU A 172 15.65 -17.36 0.05
CA GLU A 172 15.42 -17.66 1.47
C GLU A 172 13.96 -17.37 1.85
N ARG A 173 13.38 -18.29 2.61
CA ARG A 173 11.94 -18.26 2.92
C ARG A 173 11.60 -16.96 3.61
N TYR A 174 10.59 -16.25 3.12
CA TYR A 174 10.04 -15.11 3.83
C TYR A 174 9.43 -15.57 5.17
N TYR A 175 9.66 -14.79 6.23
CA TYR A 175 9.07 -14.98 7.53
C TYR A 175 8.61 -13.63 8.10
N THR A 176 7.58 -13.68 8.93
CA THR A 176 6.98 -12.51 9.60
C THR A 176 7.74 -12.18 10.88
N THR A 177 8.08 -10.90 11.08
CA THR A 177 9.01 -10.47 12.15
C THR A 177 8.41 -9.56 13.21
N SER A 178 7.17 -9.11 13.06
CA SER A 178 6.54 -8.17 14.01
C SER A 178 5.05 -8.43 14.09
N LEU A 179 4.42 -8.06 15.21
CA LEU A 179 2.96 -7.94 15.33
C LEU A 179 2.48 -6.53 15.09
N ASP A 180 3.38 -5.55 15.11
CA ASP A 180 3.06 -4.14 15.00
C ASP A 180 2.78 -3.70 13.56
N THR A 181 2.84 -4.62 12.60
CA THR A 181 2.55 -4.35 11.19
C THR A 181 1.63 -5.41 10.62
N ILE A 182 0.78 -4.96 9.69
CA ILE A 182 0.10 -5.87 8.77
C ILE A 182 1.08 -6.19 7.64
N ASP A 183 1.44 -7.46 7.51
CA ASP A 183 2.37 -7.91 6.48
C ASP A 183 1.64 -8.25 5.17
N VAL A 184 2.17 -7.75 4.07
CA VAL A 184 1.75 -8.07 2.70
C VAL A 184 2.93 -8.69 1.96
N LEU A 185 2.72 -9.89 1.43
CA LEU A 185 3.67 -10.53 0.53
C LEU A 185 3.21 -10.40 -0.92
N SER A 186 3.96 -9.65 -1.71
CA SER A 186 3.74 -9.51 -3.14
C SER A 186 4.42 -10.64 -3.91
N ILE A 187 3.65 -11.33 -4.75
CA ILE A 187 4.12 -12.46 -5.53
C ILE A 187 3.80 -12.31 -7.02
N PRO A 188 4.63 -12.84 -7.93
CA PRO A 188 4.41 -12.72 -9.36
C PRO A 188 3.12 -13.38 -9.82
N THR A 189 2.88 -14.62 -9.37
CA THR A 189 1.77 -15.45 -9.82
C THR A 189 1.23 -16.33 -8.70
N LYS A 190 0.03 -16.88 -8.91
CA LYS A 190 -0.60 -17.85 -7.98
C LYS A 190 0.22 -19.12 -7.71
N GLU A 191 1.21 -19.43 -8.54
CA GLU A 191 2.06 -20.63 -8.40
C GLU A 191 2.93 -20.59 -7.14
N PHE A 192 3.14 -19.41 -6.56
CA PHE A 192 3.89 -19.22 -5.32
C PHE A 192 3.04 -19.52 -4.06
N VAL A 193 1.71 -19.59 -4.19
CA VAL A 193 0.79 -19.76 -3.05
C VAL A 193 1.03 -21.06 -2.27
N PRO A 194 1.23 -22.24 -2.89
CA PRO A 194 1.47 -23.47 -2.14
C PRO A 194 2.72 -23.42 -1.26
N ALA A 195 3.79 -22.78 -1.74
CA ALA A 195 5.03 -22.62 -0.96
C ALA A 195 4.79 -21.76 0.29
N ILE A 196 3.99 -20.69 0.17
CA ILE A 196 3.60 -19.84 1.30
C ILE A 196 2.71 -20.62 2.28
N GLN A 197 1.70 -21.31 1.78
CA GLN A 197 0.76 -22.10 2.58
C GLN A 197 1.46 -23.13 3.47
N SER A 198 2.53 -23.75 2.98
CA SER A 198 3.31 -24.74 3.72
C SER A 198 3.99 -24.19 4.99
N ASN A 199 4.19 -22.87 5.06
CA ASN A 199 4.85 -22.19 6.19
C ASN A 199 3.89 -21.33 7.03
N LEU A 200 2.57 -21.36 6.72
CA LEU A 200 1.59 -20.64 7.53
C LEU A 200 1.45 -21.30 8.90
N ALA A 201 1.60 -20.51 9.96
CA ALA A 201 1.28 -20.94 11.31
C ALA A 201 0.39 -19.93 12.02
N ASP A 202 -0.31 -20.43 13.04
CA ASP A 202 -1.05 -19.57 13.95
C ASP A 202 -0.09 -18.75 14.82
N VAL A 203 -0.51 -17.56 15.22
CA VAL A 203 0.29 -16.60 16.00
C VAL A 203 0.51 -17.08 17.45
N SER A 204 -0.05 -18.23 17.82
CA SER A 204 0.06 -18.84 19.15
C SER A 204 1.47 -19.24 19.60
N PHE A 205 2.53 -18.96 18.83
CA PHE A 205 3.89 -19.40 19.12
C PHE A 205 4.86 -18.30 19.60
N ARG A 206 5.58 -18.70 20.64
CA ARG A 206 6.63 -18.00 21.40
C ARG A 206 7.69 -17.34 20.50
N ASN A 207 8.06 -16.11 20.87
CA ASN A 207 9.19 -15.31 20.36
C ASN A 207 9.23 -15.07 18.84
N LEU A 208 8.30 -14.26 18.33
CA LEU A 208 8.38 -13.66 16.99
C LEU A 208 9.72 -12.95 16.73
N GLU A 209 10.36 -12.41 17.77
CA GLU A 209 11.68 -11.77 17.70
C GLU A 209 12.79 -12.72 17.19
N ASN A 210 12.63 -14.04 17.36
CA ASN A 210 13.57 -15.07 16.90
C ASN A 210 12.99 -15.95 15.80
N ASN A 211 11.84 -15.58 15.22
CA ASN A 211 11.27 -16.33 14.12
C ASN A 211 12.15 -16.18 12.86
N SER A 212 12.51 -17.30 12.25
CA SER A 212 13.28 -17.37 11.01
C SER A 212 12.56 -18.13 9.89
N ASN A 213 11.38 -18.72 10.16
CA ASN A 213 10.79 -19.72 9.26
C ASN A 213 9.28 -19.59 9.08
N ILE A 214 8.56 -19.02 10.05
CA ILE A 214 7.10 -19.03 10.09
C ILE A 214 6.54 -17.78 9.41
N ILE A 215 5.44 -17.98 8.69
CA ILE A 215 4.60 -16.90 8.17
C ILE A 215 3.31 -16.88 8.99
N ARG A 216 2.95 -15.73 9.58
CA ARG A 216 1.64 -15.61 10.27
C ARG A 216 0.50 -15.94 9.31
N ASN A 217 -0.48 -16.69 9.80
CA ASN A 217 -1.67 -17.09 9.04
C ASN A 217 -2.56 -15.92 8.61
N ASP A 218 -2.36 -14.72 9.18
CA ASP A 218 -3.05 -13.50 8.81
C ASP A 218 -2.33 -12.69 7.71
N ILE A 219 -1.22 -13.18 7.15
CA ILE A 219 -0.53 -12.48 6.07
C ILE A 219 -1.47 -12.19 4.89
N LEU A 220 -1.31 -11.01 4.30
CA LEU A 220 -1.96 -10.65 3.05
C LEU A 220 -1.09 -11.04 1.85
N ILE A 221 -1.68 -11.59 0.81
CA ILE A 221 -0.99 -11.98 -0.42
C ILE A 221 -1.46 -11.09 -1.56
N TYR A 222 -0.52 -10.38 -2.18
CA TYR A 222 -0.79 -9.64 -3.40
C TYR A 222 -0.35 -10.45 -4.62
N LEU A 223 -1.33 -10.86 -5.43
CA LEU A 223 -1.14 -11.57 -6.69
C LEU A 223 -1.01 -10.56 -7.84
N ASN A 224 0.20 -10.42 -8.36
CA ASN A 224 0.48 -9.43 -9.41
C ASN A 224 -0.14 -9.78 -10.77
N ASP A 225 -0.19 -11.07 -11.13
CA ASP A 225 -0.79 -11.57 -12.37
C ASP A 225 -2.28 -11.21 -12.54
N SER A 226 -3.00 -11.15 -11.43
CA SER A 226 -4.45 -10.96 -11.38
C SER A 226 -4.84 -9.65 -10.70
N ASN A 227 -3.84 -8.88 -10.24
CA ASN A 227 -4.00 -7.62 -9.53
C ASN A 227 -5.02 -7.75 -8.36
N LYS A 228 -4.75 -8.69 -7.44
CA LYS A 228 -5.63 -8.99 -6.31
C LYS A 228 -4.87 -9.03 -5.00
N LEU A 229 -5.43 -8.40 -3.98
CA LEU A 229 -5.01 -8.60 -2.59
C LEU A 229 -5.92 -9.64 -1.95
N CYS A 230 -5.32 -10.62 -1.30
CA CYS A 230 -6.03 -11.76 -0.73
C CYS A 230 -5.59 -12.02 0.72
N TYR A 231 -6.44 -12.65 1.52
CA TYR A 231 -6.10 -13.21 2.82
C TYR A 231 -6.48 -14.69 2.87
N PHE A 232 -5.88 -15.44 3.79
CA PHE A 232 -6.20 -16.85 3.97
C PHE A 232 -7.36 -17.05 4.96
N THR A 233 -8.32 -17.88 4.59
CA THR A 233 -9.29 -18.48 5.52
C THR A 233 -9.03 -19.97 5.67
N LYS A 234 -9.24 -20.51 6.87
CA LYS A 234 -9.07 -21.95 7.14
C LYS A 234 -10.45 -22.62 7.20
N GLU A 235 -10.72 -23.52 6.27
CA GLU A 235 -11.94 -24.34 6.24
C GLU A 235 -11.55 -25.82 6.21
N LYS A 236 -12.01 -26.62 7.18
CA LYS A 236 -11.72 -28.06 7.26
C LYS A 236 -10.22 -28.39 7.14
N ASN A 237 -9.37 -27.63 7.83
CA ASN A 237 -7.90 -27.72 7.78
C ASN A 237 -7.23 -27.41 6.43
N GLN A 238 -7.96 -26.81 5.48
CA GLN A 238 -7.41 -26.32 4.22
C GLN A 238 -7.49 -24.80 4.14
N TYR A 239 -6.42 -24.18 3.66
CA TYR A 239 -6.37 -22.74 3.43
C TYR A 239 -6.99 -22.38 2.08
N LYS A 240 -7.90 -21.41 2.08
CA LYS A 240 -8.48 -20.79 0.88
C LYS A 240 -8.14 -19.31 0.85
N LEU A 241 -7.88 -18.78 -0.34
CA LEU A 241 -7.68 -17.34 -0.53
C LEU A 241 -9.01 -16.64 -0.73
N GLN A 242 -9.22 -15.56 0.02
CA GLN A 242 -10.36 -14.65 -0.11
C GLN A 242 -9.84 -13.29 -0.57
N VAL A 243 -10.51 -12.69 -1.55
CA VAL A 243 -10.09 -11.41 -2.15
C VAL A 243 -10.64 -10.24 -1.35
N ILE A 244 -9.83 -9.19 -1.21
CA ILE A 244 -10.20 -7.89 -0.61
C ILE A 244 -10.56 -6.93 -1.73
N HIS A 245 -11.85 -6.68 -1.95
CA HIS A 245 -12.30 -5.82 -3.06
C HIS A 245 -12.45 -4.35 -2.67
N SER A 246 -12.49 -4.05 -1.38
CA SER A 246 -12.80 -2.73 -0.86
C SER A 246 -12.19 -2.52 0.52
N VAL A 247 -12.14 -1.27 0.98
CA VAL A 247 -11.77 -0.90 2.35
C VAL A 247 -12.65 -1.61 3.39
N VAL A 248 -13.92 -1.88 3.06
CA VAL A 248 -14.84 -2.62 3.95
C VAL A 248 -14.41 -4.08 4.11
N ASP A 249 -14.01 -4.73 3.01
CA ASP A 249 -13.46 -6.08 3.09
C ASP A 249 -12.14 -6.10 3.86
N PHE A 250 -11.33 -5.04 3.74
CA PHE A 250 -10.10 -4.90 4.50
C PHE A 250 -10.37 -4.74 6.01
N PHE A 251 -11.31 -3.87 6.41
CA PHE A 251 -11.73 -3.73 7.81
C PHE A 251 -12.34 -5.02 8.36
N TYR A 252 -13.06 -5.78 7.52
CA TYR A 252 -13.56 -7.09 7.90
C TYR A 252 -12.42 -8.07 8.14
N TYR A 253 -11.41 -8.10 7.27
CA TYR A 253 -10.18 -8.87 7.48
C TYR A 253 -9.48 -8.50 8.80
N LEU A 254 -9.31 -7.20 9.10
CA LEU A 254 -8.72 -6.75 10.37
C LEU A 254 -9.53 -7.20 11.59
N THR A 255 -10.85 -7.28 11.45
CA THR A 255 -11.73 -7.76 12.52
C THR A 255 -11.57 -9.26 12.75
N LEU A 256 -11.36 -10.05 11.69
CA LEU A 256 -11.10 -11.49 11.77
C LEU A 256 -9.69 -11.78 12.33
N HIS A 257 -8.72 -10.93 12.00
CA HIS A 257 -7.31 -11.13 12.32
C HIS A 257 -6.77 -9.97 13.16
N GLN A 258 -7.00 -10.03 14.47
CA GLN A 258 -6.70 -8.94 15.40
C GLN A 258 -5.26 -8.96 15.94
N ASN A 259 -4.34 -9.73 15.36
CA ASN A 259 -2.98 -9.88 15.87
C ASN A 259 -2.21 -8.54 15.88
N SER A 260 -2.51 -7.65 14.93
CA SER A 260 -1.92 -6.32 14.81
C SER A 260 -2.82 -5.20 15.32
N LYS A 261 -3.86 -5.52 16.12
CA LYS A 261 -4.87 -4.53 16.55
C LYS A 261 -4.27 -3.34 17.31
N ASP A 262 -3.21 -3.56 18.08
CA ASP A 262 -2.62 -2.54 18.95
C ASP A 262 -1.80 -1.52 18.14
N ALA A 263 -1.44 -1.84 16.90
CA ALA A 263 -0.82 -0.92 15.95
C ALA A 263 -1.83 -0.10 15.13
N ILE A 264 -3.13 -0.39 15.28
CA ILE A 264 -4.19 0.31 14.56
C ILE A 264 -4.67 1.47 15.42
N TYR A 265 -4.55 2.66 14.87
CA TYR A 265 -5.06 3.88 15.48
C TYR A 265 -6.40 4.28 14.85
N ILE A 266 -7.39 4.55 15.69
CA ILE A 266 -8.73 4.98 15.28
C ILE A 266 -9.02 6.33 15.93
N SER A 267 -9.45 7.31 15.14
CA SER A 267 -9.81 8.64 15.60
C SER A 267 -11.13 9.09 14.99
N ASN A 268 -11.88 9.88 15.76
CA ASN A 268 -13.07 10.61 15.33
C ASN A 268 -12.75 12.10 15.07
N ASP A 269 -11.48 12.49 15.10
CA ASP A 269 -11.04 13.84 14.78
C ASP A 269 -10.88 14.00 13.26
N LYS A 270 -11.70 14.88 12.68
CA LYS A 270 -11.63 15.21 11.27
C LYS A 270 -10.35 15.97 10.91
N THR A 271 -9.82 16.81 11.79
CA THR A 271 -8.58 17.55 11.54
C THR A 271 -7.41 16.60 11.35
N GLU A 272 -7.37 15.49 12.09
CA GLU A 272 -6.36 14.46 11.87
C GLU A 272 -6.49 13.75 10.52
N TYR A 273 -7.72 13.53 10.04
CA TYR A 273 -7.97 13.01 8.70
C TYR A 273 -7.48 14.01 7.65
N ASP A 274 -7.89 15.28 7.75
CA ASP A 274 -7.53 16.34 6.79
C ASP A 274 -5.99 16.49 6.71
N ASN A 275 -5.28 16.36 7.83
CA ASN A 275 -3.83 16.36 7.87
C ASN A 275 -3.20 15.16 7.14
N ALA A 276 -3.75 13.95 7.30
CA ALA A 276 -3.27 12.76 6.60
C ALA A 276 -3.58 12.82 5.09
N ASP A 277 -4.72 13.40 4.73
CA ASP A 277 -5.18 13.57 3.35
C ASP A 277 -4.51 14.73 2.62
N ASN A 278 -3.76 15.58 3.33
CA ASN A 278 -3.22 16.84 2.78
C ASN A 278 -2.47 16.64 1.46
N LEU A 279 -1.62 15.62 1.31
CA LEU A 279 -0.91 15.39 0.04
C LEU A 279 -1.85 15.04 -1.12
N TYR A 280 -2.94 14.33 -0.86
CA TYR A 280 -3.98 14.03 -1.85
C TYR A 280 -4.77 15.28 -2.20
N PHE A 281 -5.15 16.07 -1.19
CA PHE A 281 -5.81 17.36 -1.36
C PHE A 281 -4.95 18.35 -2.17
N GLN A 282 -3.65 18.47 -1.88
CA GLN A 282 -2.73 19.31 -2.67
C GLN A 282 -2.61 18.84 -4.13
N SER A 283 -2.64 17.52 -4.37
CA SER A 283 -2.69 16.99 -5.74
C SER A 283 -3.95 17.44 -6.47
N TYR A 284 -5.10 17.35 -5.79
CA TYR A 284 -6.38 17.81 -6.32
C TYR A 284 -6.34 19.30 -6.69
N LEU A 285 -5.89 20.17 -5.78
CA LEU A 285 -5.75 21.61 -6.05
C LEU A 285 -4.82 21.90 -7.24
N ASN A 286 -3.71 21.17 -7.34
CA ASN A 286 -2.80 21.31 -8.48
C ASN A 286 -3.47 20.91 -9.80
N LYS A 287 -4.25 19.82 -9.81
CA LYS A 287 -4.99 19.42 -11.02
C LYS A 287 -5.98 20.49 -11.46
N GLU A 288 -6.73 21.09 -10.52
CA GLU A 288 -7.66 22.17 -10.85
C GLU A 288 -6.93 23.38 -11.42
N LYS A 289 -5.85 23.83 -10.75
CA LYS A 289 -5.06 25.00 -11.17
C LYS A 289 -4.43 24.85 -12.54
N TYR A 290 -3.95 23.65 -12.87
CA TYR A 290 -3.24 23.36 -14.12
C TYR A 290 -4.12 22.65 -15.16
N ASN A 291 -5.45 22.71 -15.02
CA ASN A 291 -6.40 22.16 -16.02
C ASN A 291 -6.37 23.00 -17.31
N THR A 292 -5.37 22.74 -18.15
CA THR A 292 -5.11 23.44 -19.40
C THR A 292 -6.22 23.29 -20.43
N VAL A 293 -7.09 22.28 -20.32
CA VAL A 293 -8.24 22.08 -21.21
C VAL A 293 -9.35 23.10 -20.89
N GLN A 294 -9.65 23.31 -19.62
CA GLN A 294 -10.61 24.34 -19.17
C GLN A 294 -10.09 25.75 -19.49
N LEU A 295 -8.83 26.03 -19.16
CA LEU A 295 -8.17 27.32 -19.42
C LEU A 295 -8.12 27.68 -20.91
N LYS A 296 -8.05 26.69 -21.81
CA LYS A 296 -8.13 26.93 -23.26
C LYS A 296 -9.56 27.19 -23.73
N LYS A 297 -10.57 26.54 -23.14
CA LYS A 297 -11.99 26.79 -23.45
C LYS A 297 -12.49 28.14 -22.94
N ASP A 298 -12.05 28.57 -21.77
CA ASP A 298 -12.43 29.87 -21.20
C ASP A 298 -11.80 31.05 -21.96
N LYS A 299 -10.60 30.85 -22.54
CA LYS A 299 -9.98 31.82 -23.46
C LYS A 299 -10.66 31.90 -24.84
N GLN A 300 -11.51 30.93 -25.19
CA GLN A 300 -12.25 30.91 -26.47
C GLN A 300 -13.67 31.49 -26.35
N LYS A 301 -14.16 31.80 -25.15
CA LYS A 301 -15.40 32.55 -24.98
C LYS A 301 -15.08 34.05 -25.10
N PRO A 302 -15.74 34.81 -26.00
CA PRO A 302 -15.62 36.26 -25.99
C PRO A 302 -16.09 36.75 -24.62
N GLN A 303 -15.34 37.68 -24.00
CA GLN A 303 -15.88 38.47 -22.90
C GLN A 303 -17.06 39.30 -23.47
N PRO A 304 -18.15 39.46 -22.71
CA PRO A 304 -19.34 40.19 -23.16
C PRO A 304 -19.05 41.65 -23.52
#